data_AF-A0A535FVY3-F1
#
_entry.id   AF-A0A535FVY3-F1
#
_cell.length_a   1.000
_cell.length_b   1.000
_cell.length_c   1.000
_cell.angle_alpha   90.00
_cell.angle_beta   90.00
_cell.angle_gamma   90.00
#
_symmetry.space_group_name_H-M   'P 1'
#
loop_
_entity.id
_entity.type
_entity.pdbx_description
1 polymer ?
#
loop_
_entity_poly.entity_id
_entity_poly.type
_entity_poly.pdbx_seq_one_letter_code
_entity_poly.pdbx_strand_id
1 'polypeptide(L)'
;MASNRAAFHNYFILESVEAGIQLQGTEIETKRERKLLLHKAEIIRLGITIKQKGLTLVPLRLYWKGNRVKLEIGLGKGKRQYDKREAIAEREAKRDMSRAVRTRV
;
A
#
# COMPACT_ATOMS: atom_id res chain seq x y z
N MET A 1 11.51 4.06 6.86
CA MET A 1 10.49 3.18 6.23
C MET A 1 9.61 4.02 5.33
N ALA A 2 9.19 3.51 4.18
CA ALA A 2 8.37 4.25 3.22
C ALA A 2 6.95 3.69 3.21
N SER A 3 5.95 4.56 3.35
CA SER A 3 4.54 4.17 3.26
C SER A 3 3.87 4.89 2.10
N ASN A 4 3.20 4.14 1.25
CA ASN A 4 2.44 4.64 0.12
C ASN A 4 1.06 5.14 0.57
N ARG A 5 1.02 6.36 1.09
CA ARG A 5 -0.24 6.99 1.53
C ARG A 5 -1.26 7.14 0.40
N ALA A 6 -0.81 7.24 -0.84
CA ALA A 6 -1.67 7.37 -2.01
C ALA A 6 -2.48 6.07 -2.28
N ALA A 7 -1.92 4.90 -1.95
CA ALA A 7 -2.65 3.63 -2.10
C ALA A 7 -3.95 3.63 -1.29
N PHE A 8 -3.89 4.02 -0.02
CA PHE A 8 -5.07 4.08 0.86
C PHE A 8 -6.10 5.15 0.46
N HIS A 9 -5.67 6.18 -0.26
CA HIS A 9 -6.56 7.21 -0.78
C HIS A 9 -7.29 6.72 -2.04
N ASN A 10 -6.57 6.06 -2.94
CA ASN A 10 -7.08 5.72 -4.27
C ASN A 10 -7.76 4.36 -4.34
N TYR A 11 -7.45 3.45 -3.40
CA TYR A 11 -7.94 2.07 -3.41
C TYR A 11 -8.57 1.70 -2.07
N PHE A 12 -9.63 0.89 -2.13
CA PHE A 12 -10.08 0.07 -1.00
C PHE A 12 -9.23 -1.18 -0.96
N ILE A 13 -8.41 -1.33 0.08
CA ILE A 13 -7.55 -2.50 0.26
C ILE A 13 -8.38 -3.61 0.91
N LEU A 14 -8.43 -4.77 0.26
CA LEU A 14 -9.22 -5.93 0.68
C LEU A 14 -8.35 -6.92 1.48
N GLU A 15 -7.18 -7.25 0.94
CA GLU A 15 -6.21 -8.12 1.59
C GLU A 15 -4.80 -7.51 1.43
N SER A 16 -3.89 -7.86 2.34
CA SER A 16 -2.46 -7.57 2.17
C SER A 16 -1.60 -8.78 2.46
N VAL A 17 -0.48 -8.86 1.76
CA VAL A 17 0.54 -9.90 1.94
C VAL A 17 1.93 -9.27 2.01
N GLU A 18 2.85 -9.99 2.64
CA GLU A 18 4.23 -9.56 2.84
C GLU A 18 5.15 -10.24 1.84
N ALA A 19 5.72 -9.47 0.92
CA ALA A 19 6.70 -9.94 -0.04
C ALA A 19 8.12 -9.54 0.38
N GLY A 20 9.08 -10.44 0.20
CA GLY A 20 10.50 -10.09 0.25
C GLY A 20 10.92 -9.33 -1.01
N ILE A 21 11.81 -8.36 -0.88
CA ILE A 21 12.44 -7.70 -2.03
C ILE A 21 13.82 -8.30 -2.24
N GLN A 22 14.08 -8.81 -3.45
CA GLN A 22 15.43 -9.17 -3.84
C GLN A 22 16.20 -7.87 -4.17
N LEU A 23 17.12 -7.48 -3.29
CA LEU A 23 18.06 -6.39 -3.55
C LEU A 23 19.26 -6.96 -4.31
N GLN A 24 19.59 -6.37 -5.45
CA GLN A 24 20.82 -6.65 -6.19
C GLN A 24 21.65 -5.37 -6.27
N GLY A 25 22.86 -5.41 -5.73
CA GLY A 25 23.84 -4.32 -5.82
C GLY A 25 23.59 -3.11 -4.91
N THR A 26 24.55 -2.19 -4.94
CA THR A 26 24.58 -0.91 -4.21
C THR A 26 23.88 0.22 -4.96
N GLU A 27 23.59 0.06 -6.26
CA GLU A 27 22.93 1.09 -7.07
C GLU A 27 21.40 1.04 -6.94
N ILE A 28 20.85 2.08 -6.31
CA ILE A 28 19.41 2.30 -6.17
C ILE A 28 18.91 2.97 -7.44
N GLU A 29 18.89 2.23 -8.55
CA GLU A 29 18.19 2.71 -9.73
C GLU A 29 16.68 2.66 -9.44
N THR A 30 16.02 3.82 -9.46
CA THR A 30 14.67 4.01 -8.94
C THR A 30 13.60 3.40 -9.84
N LYS A 31 13.88 3.24 -11.14
CA LYS A 31 12.93 2.74 -12.16
C LYS A 31 13.06 1.25 -12.47
N ARG A 32 14.03 0.55 -11.87
CA ARG A 32 14.26 -0.87 -12.19
C ARG A 32 13.14 -1.74 -11.65
N GLU A 33 12.63 -2.63 -12.50
CA GLU A 33 11.70 -3.68 -12.09
C GLU A 33 12.41 -4.66 -11.14
N ARG A 34 11.85 -4.86 -9.95
CA ARG A 34 12.39 -5.76 -8.93
C ARG A 34 11.47 -6.98 -8.77
N LYS A 35 12.07 -8.16 -8.72
CA LYS A 35 11.34 -9.40 -8.41
C LYS A 35 10.97 -9.43 -6.93
N LEU A 36 9.73 -9.83 -6.68
CA LEU A 36 9.16 -9.97 -5.35
C LEU A 36 9.13 -11.45 -4.97
N LEU A 37 9.46 -11.75 -3.72
CA LEU A 37 9.53 -13.10 -3.17
C LEU A 37 8.30 -13.35 -2.30
N LEU A 38 7.48 -14.31 -2.70
CA LEU A 38 6.25 -14.74 -2.02
C LEU A 38 6.21 -16.28 -2.00
N HIS A 39 5.39 -16.86 -1.13
CA HIS A 39 5.17 -18.31 -1.17
C HIS A 39 4.39 -18.71 -2.41
N LYS A 40 4.65 -19.91 -2.94
CA LYS A 40 4.00 -20.43 -4.16
C LYS A 40 2.46 -20.36 -4.10
N ALA A 41 1.87 -20.70 -2.95
CA ALA A 41 0.42 -20.64 -2.75
C ALA A 41 -0.12 -19.20 -2.85
N GLU A 42 0.60 -18.21 -2.35
CA GLU A 42 0.23 -16.80 -2.43
C GLU A 42 0.31 -16.29 -3.87
N ILE A 43 1.37 -16.65 -4.60
CA ILE A 43 1.54 -16.28 -6.02
C ILE A 43 0.38 -16.79 -6.85
N ILE A 44 -0.01 -18.06 -6.67
CA ILE A 44 -1.14 -18.66 -7.40
C ILE A 44 -2.44 -17.95 -7.05
N ARG A 45 -2.71 -17.75 -5.75
CA ARG A 45 -3.92 -17.08 -5.27
C ARG A 45 -4.05 -15.67 -5.85
N LEU A 46 -3.01 -14.86 -5.70
CA LEU A 46 -2.98 -13.50 -6.23
C LEU A 46 -3.11 -13.48 -7.75
N GLY A 47 -2.44 -14.39 -8.45
CA GLY A 47 -2.52 -14.51 -9.90
C GLY A 47 -3.94 -14.81 -10.40
N ILE A 48 -4.72 -15.61 -9.66
CA ILE A 48 -6.13 -15.87 -9.97
C ILE A 48 -6.97 -14.62 -9.66
N THR A 49 -6.77 -14.02 -8.49
CA THR A 49 -7.58 -12.90 -8.03
C THR A 49 -7.38 -11.63 -8.88
N ILE A 50 -6.16 -11.32 -9.32
CA ILE A 50 -5.87 -10.15 -10.17
C ILE A 50 -6.54 -10.26 -11.54
N LYS A 51 -6.74 -11.48 -12.06
CA LYS A 51 -7.45 -11.69 -13.32
C LYS A 51 -8.94 -11.35 -13.23
N GLN A 52 -9.50 -11.28 -12.02
CA GLN A 52 -10.88 -10.83 -11.83
C GLN A 52 -10.98 -9.32 -12.10
N LYS A 53 -11.99 -8.91 -12.86
CA LYS A 53 -12.17 -7.51 -13.28
C LYS A 53 -12.29 -6.58 -12.07
N GLY A 54 -11.43 -5.55 -12.02
CA GLY A 54 -11.52 -4.44 -11.08
C GLY A 54 -10.66 -4.57 -9.82
N LEU A 55 -9.79 -5.58 -9.74
CA LEU A 55 -8.80 -5.73 -8.67
C LEU A 55 -7.41 -5.36 -9.17
N THR A 56 -6.59 -4.79 -8.29
CA THR A 56 -5.24 -4.33 -8.61
C THR A 56 -4.33 -4.54 -7.41
N LEU A 57 -3.09 -4.96 -7.67
CA LEU A 57 -2.05 -4.98 -6.63
C LEU A 57 -1.41 -3.62 -6.50
N VAL A 58 -1.31 -3.12 -5.27
CA VAL A 58 -0.69 -1.84 -4.95
C VAL A 58 0.31 -1.98 -3.80
N PRO A 59 1.49 -1.36 -3.89
CA PRO A 59 2.43 -1.37 -2.77
C PRO A 59 1.89 -0.49 -1.64
N LEU A 60 1.91 -1.00 -0.41
CA LEU A 60 1.43 -0.30 0.77
C LEU A 60 2.58 0.29 1.58
N ARG A 61 3.54 -0.55 1.97
CA ARG A 61 4.63 -0.17 2.88
C ARG A 61 5.90 -0.94 2.56
N LEU A 62 7.02 -0.25 2.59
CA LEU A 62 8.35 -0.84 2.52
C LEU A 62 9.06 -0.63 3.85
N TYR A 63 9.53 -1.72 4.42
CA TYR A 63 10.12 -1.72 5.74
C TYR A 63 11.24 -2.75 5.86
N TRP A 64 12.09 -2.55 6.86
CA TRP A 64 13.21 -3.45 7.15
C TRP A 64 12.79 -4.46 8.22
N LYS A 65 13.07 -5.74 7.98
CA LYS A 65 12.92 -6.81 8.98
C LYS A 65 14.26 -7.54 9.08
N GLY A 66 15.04 -7.19 10.11
CA GLY A 66 16.43 -7.59 10.22
C GLY A 66 17.27 -6.99 9.08
N ASN A 67 18.05 -7.82 8.40
CA ASN A 67 18.87 -7.42 7.25
C ASN A 67 18.13 -7.46 5.89
N ARG A 68 16.83 -7.76 5.89
CA ARG A 68 16.03 -7.87 4.67
C ARG A 68 15.03 -6.74 4.54
N VAL A 69 14.83 -6.28 3.31
CA VAL A 69 13.75 -5.35 2.97
C VAL A 69 12.50 -6.14 2.58
N LYS A 70 11.37 -5.74 3.16
CA LYS A 70 10.05 -6.31 2.92
C LYS A 70 9.12 -5.25 2.35
N LEU A 71 8.31 -5.68 1.39
CA LEU A 71 7.25 -4.91 0.79
C LEU A 71 5.91 -5.54 1.17
N GLU A 72 5.07 -4.77 1.83
CA GLU A 72 3.67 -5.10 2.00
C GLU A 72 2.92 -4.69 0.73
N ILE A 73 2.20 -5.63 0.12
CA ILE A 73 1.41 -5.42 -1.10
C ILE A 73 -0.04 -5.66 -0.75
N GLY A 74 -0.90 -4.74 -1.15
CA GLY A 74 -2.35 -4.83 -0.97
C GLY A 74 -3.04 -5.18 -2.27
N LEU A 75 -3.98 -6.11 -2.22
CA LEU A 75 -4.99 -6.27 -3.25
C LEU A 75 -6.08 -5.23 -2.98
N GLY A 76 -6.37 -4.37 -3.96
CA GLY A 76 -7.36 -3.34 -3.79
C GLY A 76 -8.24 -3.10 -5.01
N LYS A 77 -9.42 -2.56 -4.74
CA LYS A 77 -10.37 -2.07 -5.75
C LYS A 77 -10.26 -0.55 -5.82
N GLY A 78 -10.20 0.01 -7.02
CA GLY A 78 -10.17 1.46 -7.20
C GLY A 78 -11.42 2.13 -6.61
N LYS A 79 -11.24 3.17 -5.80
CA LYS A 79 -12.35 3.98 -5.27
C LYS A 79 -12.96 4.83 -6.39
N ARG A 80 -14.29 4.90 -6.46
CA ARG A 80 -14.95 5.83 -7.37
C ARG A 80 -14.77 7.26 -6.86
N GLN A 81 -14.91 8.25 -7.75
CA GLN A 81 -14.71 9.66 -7.42
C GLN A 81 -15.64 10.15 -6.31
N TYR A 82 -16.82 9.54 -6.20
CA TYR A 82 -17.79 9.76 -5.11
C TYR A 82 -17.24 9.33 -3.74
N ASP A 83 -16.76 8.08 -3.63
CA ASP A 83 -16.19 7.51 -2.39
C ASP A 83 -14.97 8.29 -1.85
N LYS A 84 -14.29 9.05 -2.71
CA LYS A 84 -13.14 9.89 -2.31
C LYS A 84 -13.58 11.14 -1.55
N ARG A 85 -14.78 11.67 -1.81
CA ARG A 85 -15.26 12.92 -1.17
C ARG A 85 -15.53 12.72 0.32
N GLU A 86 -16.20 11.63 0.69
CA GLU A 86 -16.44 11.28 2.10
C GLU A 86 -15.12 11.05 2.85
N ALA A 87 -14.20 10.27 2.26
CA ALA A 87 -12.89 10.01 2.86
C ALA A 87 -12.02 11.26 3.03
N ILE A 88 -12.17 12.28 2.18
CA ILE A 88 -11.48 13.57 2.30
C ILE A 88 -12.13 14.40 3.42
N ALA A 89 -13.46 14.52 3.41
CA ALA A 89 -14.21 15.29 4.40
C ALA A 89 -13.97 14.78 5.83
N GLU A 90 -13.99 13.46 6.04
CA GLU A 90 -13.75 12.85 7.34
C GLU A 90 -12.31 13.10 7.83
N ARG A 91 -11.34 13.14 6.90
CA ARG A 91 -9.93 13.45 7.21
C ARG A 91 -9.67 14.91 7.53
N GLU A 92 -10.41 15.83 6.91
CA GLU A 92 -10.35 17.26 7.24
C GLU A 92 -10.96 17.50 8.62
N ALA A 93 -12.17 16.98 8.86
CA ALA A 93 -12.83 17.06 10.17
C ALA A 93 -11.93 16.54 11.31
N LYS A 94 -11.26 15.39 11.09
CA LYS A 94 -10.34 14.82 12.08
C LYS A 94 -9.07 15.65 12.29
N ARG A 95 -8.59 16.34 11.26
CA ARG A 95 -7.42 17.24 11.36
C ARG A 95 -7.77 18.52 12.10
N ASP A 96 -8.95 19.08 11.87
CA ASP A 96 -9.38 20.30 12.56
C ASP A 96 -9.66 20.03 14.04
N MET A 97 -10.29 18.90 14.38
CA MET A 97 -10.42 18.46 15.78
C MET A 97 -9.05 18.30 16.46
N SER A 98 -8.07 17.71 15.78
CA SER A 98 -6.73 17.51 16.35
C SER A 98 -5.95 18.83 16.55
N ARG A 99 -6.23 19.86 15.74
CA ARG A 99 -5.64 21.20 15.88
C ARG A 99 -6.24 21.95 17.06
N ALA A 100 -7.57 21.88 17.23
CA ALA A 100 -8.27 22.52 18.34
C ALA A 100 -7.85 21.98 19.72
N VAL A 101 -7.51 20.69 19.81
CA VAL A 101 -6.99 20.08 21.04
C VAL A 101 -5.58 20.57 21.38
N ARG A 102 -4.73 20.83 20.38
CA ARG A 102 -3.33 21.22 20.59
C ARG A 102 -3.14 22.68 21.00
N THR A 103 -4.08 23.57 20.64
CA THR A 103 -4.02 25.00 20.99
C THR A 103 -4.52 25.30 22.42
N ARG A 104 -5.04 24.29 23.14
CA ARG A 104 -5.57 24.43 24.51
C ARG A 104 -4.66 23.85 25.62
N VAL A 105 -3.43 23.45 25.28
CA VAL A 105 -2.37 23.08 26.23
C VAL A 105 -1.24 24.09 26.10
#